data_AF-A0A0N4T4L6-F1
#
_entry.id   AF-A0A0N4T4L6-F1
#
_cell.length_a   1.000
_cell.length_b   1.000
_cell.length_c   1.000
_cell.angle_alpha   90.00
_cell.angle_beta   90.00
_cell.angle_gamma   90.00
#
_symmetry.space_group_name_H-M   'P 1'
#
loop_
_entity.id
_entity.type
_entity.pdbx_description
1 polymer ?
#
loop_
_entity_poly.entity_id
_entity_poly.type
_entity_poly.pdbx_seq_one_letter_code
_entity_poly.pdbx_strand_id
1 'polypeptide(L)'
;MTVADYYSDHKHLRPHIRCALLMEIQYKIIGEYMIGIDNRRLSFANYDDRHGASELLKSDGERIAQLFSKLLNDVDVTFTDLTVILTAMSDVLSLRDKSLLALETTTLVRKFPDIHVELLSALIQTREDMGRVEARAMAEDTIGHMKHHPKGDAVFAKLFQACKAGPKRIFRLEDTMEHMFVKLI
;
A
#
# COMPACT_ATOMS: atom_id res chain seq x y z
N MET A 1 -10.54 -19.82 2.11
CA MET A 1 -11.26 -19.20 0.97
C MET A 1 -10.56 -17.89 0.65
N THR A 2 -10.15 -17.72 -0.60
CA THR A 2 -9.26 -16.67 -1.09
C THR A 2 -9.97 -15.81 -2.14
N VAL A 3 -9.40 -14.66 -2.51
CA VAL A 3 -9.97 -13.80 -3.55
C VAL A 3 -10.15 -14.54 -4.88
N ALA A 4 -9.23 -15.44 -5.22
CA ALA A 4 -9.31 -16.24 -6.44
C ALA A 4 -10.51 -17.20 -6.45
N ASP A 5 -10.87 -17.75 -5.29
CA ASP A 5 -11.98 -18.71 -5.17
C ASP A 5 -13.33 -18.07 -5.53
N TYR A 6 -13.45 -16.75 -5.38
CA TYR A 6 -14.65 -15.96 -5.67
C TYR A 6 -14.78 -15.47 -7.11
N TYR A 7 -13.79 -15.75 -7.99
CA TYR A 7 -13.80 -15.25 -9.36
C TYR A 7 -15.06 -15.65 -10.13
N SER A 8 -15.50 -16.89 -9.95
CA SER A 8 -16.71 -17.41 -10.62
C SER A 8 -17.98 -16.64 -10.26
N ASP A 9 -18.03 -16.02 -9.08
CA ASP A 9 -19.19 -15.29 -8.60
C ASP A 9 -19.24 -13.88 -9.20
N HIS A 10 -18.10 -13.20 -9.25
CA HIS A 10 -18.05 -11.79 -9.67
C HIS A 10 -17.72 -11.59 -11.16
N LYS A 11 -17.31 -12.62 -11.91
CA LYS A 11 -17.02 -12.51 -13.35
C LYS A 11 -18.25 -12.12 -14.20
N HIS A 12 -19.45 -12.35 -13.69
CA HIS A 12 -20.70 -12.04 -14.37
C HIS A 12 -21.22 -10.61 -14.15
N LEU A 13 -20.55 -9.83 -13.29
CA LEU A 13 -20.88 -8.43 -13.07
C LEU A 13 -20.55 -7.58 -14.31
N ARG A 14 -21.27 -6.47 -14.49
CA ARG A 14 -20.94 -5.47 -15.52
C ARG A 14 -19.47 -5.01 -15.34
N PRO A 15 -18.70 -4.77 -16.42
CA PRO A 15 -17.26 -4.52 -16.32
C PRO A 15 -16.87 -3.40 -15.34
N HIS A 16 -17.58 -2.27 -15.33
CA HIS A 16 -17.33 -1.16 -14.43
C HIS A 16 -17.65 -1.49 -12.95
N ILE A 17 -18.67 -2.32 -12.69
CA ILE A 17 -19.01 -2.79 -11.34
C ILE A 17 -17.95 -3.79 -10.85
N ARG A 18 -17.52 -4.70 -11.72
CA ARG A 18 -16.42 -5.64 -11.42
C ARG A 18 -15.12 -4.88 -11.14
N CYS A 19 -14.78 -3.89 -11.95
CA CYS A 19 -13.60 -3.03 -11.74
C CYS A 19 -13.66 -2.31 -10.38
N ALA A 20 -14.82 -1.72 -10.02
CA ALA A 20 -14.99 -1.07 -8.73
C ALA A 20 -14.84 -2.05 -7.56
N LEU A 21 -15.46 -3.23 -7.63
CA LEU A 21 -15.30 -4.28 -6.62
C LEU A 21 -13.83 -4.71 -6.47
N LEU A 22 -13.14 -4.96 -7.58
CA LEU A 22 -11.73 -5.37 -7.56
C LEU A 22 -10.83 -4.26 -7.00
N MET A 23 -11.12 -2.99 -7.28
CA MET A 23 -10.41 -1.88 -6.65
C MET A 23 -10.58 -1.89 -5.12
N GLU A 24 -11.78 -2.11 -4.59
CA GLU A 24 -12.00 -2.22 -3.14
C GLU A 24 -11.28 -3.42 -2.51
N ILE A 25 -11.24 -4.55 -3.21
CA ILE A 25 -10.48 -5.72 -2.75
C ILE A 25 -8.98 -5.38 -2.72
N GLN A 26 -8.47 -4.72 -3.75
CA GLN A 26 -7.06 -4.30 -3.81
C GLN A 26 -6.74 -3.32 -2.66
N TYR A 27 -7.59 -2.32 -2.44
CA TYR A 27 -7.48 -1.40 -1.31
C TYR A 27 -7.39 -2.11 0.04
N LYS A 28 -8.21 -3.15 0.27
CA LYS A 28 -8.15 -3.96 1.49
C LYS A 28 -6.84 -4.71 1.61
N ILE A 29 -6.45 -5.45 0.57
CA ILE A 29 -5.23 -6.27 0.61
C ILE A 29 -4.03 -5.38 0.91
N ILE A 30 -3.84 -4.31 0.12
CA ILE A 30 -2.68 -3.42 0.27
C ILE A 30 -2.74 -2.64 1.59
N GLY A 31 -3.93 -2.20 2.01
CA GLY A 31 -4.12 -1.53 3.29
C GLY A 31 -3.70 -2.38 4.48
N GLU A 32 -3.97 -3.69 4.49
CA GLU A 32 -3.55 -4.58 5.57
C GLU A 32 -2.02 -4.71 5.68
N TYR A 33 -1.29 -4.73 4.55
CA TYR A 33 0.18 -4.67 4.59
C TYR A 33 0.66 -3.36 5.22
N MET A 34 0.12 -2.23 4.78
CA MET A 34 0.50 -0.90 5.29
C MET A 34 0.20 -0.76 6.79
N ILE A 35 -0.95 -1.26 7.24
CA ILE A 35 -1.36 -1.21 8.65
C ILE A 35 -0.53 -2.19 9.49
N GLY A 36 -0.12 -3.33 8.94
CA GLY A 36 0.85 -4.22 9.57
C GLY A 36 2.18 -3.51 9.86
N ILE A 37 2.68 -2.75 8.89
CA ILE A 37 3.89 -1.91 9.02
C ILE A 37 3.65 -0.78 10.04
N ASP A 38 2.55 -0.03 9.92
CA ASP A 38 2.23 1.11 10.79
C ASP A 38 2.08 0.72 12.27
N ASN A 39 1.49 -0.45 12.52
CA ASN A 39 1.36 -1.04 13.86
C ASN A 39 2.70 -1.53 14.44
N ARG A 40 3.82 -1.38 13.70
CA ARG A 40 5.18 -1.73 14.14
C ARG A 40 5.29 -3.17 14.62
N ARG A 41 4.53 -4.09 13.98
CA ARG A 41 4.56 -5.53 14.31
C ARG A 41 5.82 -6.23 13.76
N LEU A 42 6.67 -5.50 13.04
CA LEU A 42 7.88 -5.99 12.39
C LEU A 42 9.07 -5.21 12.94
N SER A 43 10.01 -5.94 13.53
CA SER A 43 11.34 -5.45 13.88
C SER A 43 12.33 -6.55 13.51
N PHE A 44 13.34 -6.18 12.72
CA PHE A 44 14.38 -7.11 12.29
C PHE A 44 15.59 -7.00 13.20
N ALA A 45 16.30 -8.11 13.40
CA ALA A 45 17.49 -8.14 14.25
C ALA A 45 18.77 -7.80 13.48
N ASN A 46 18.78 -8.01 12.17
CA ASN A 46 19.92 -7.81 11.29
C ASN A 46 19.47 -7.55 9.83
N TYR A 47 20.43 -7.17 8.99
CA TYR A 47 20.20 -6.89 7.57
C TYR A 47 19.60 -8.07 6.81
N ASP A 48 20.05 -9.30 7.06
CA ASP A 48 19.63 -10.47 6.27
C ASP A 48 18.15 -10.78 6.53
N ASP A 49 17.69 -10.70 7.80
CA ASP A 49 16.28 -10.83 8.17
C ASP A 49 15.43 -9.73 7.50
N ARG A 50 15.91 -8.49 7.54
CA ARG A 50 15.25 -7.34 6.91
C ARG A 50 15.17 -7.50 5.40
N HIS A 51 16.25 -7.95 4.77
CA HIS A 51 16.32 -8.18 3.34
C HIS A 51 15.38 -9.32 2.92
N GLY A 52 15.34 -10.42 3.66
CA GLY A 52 14.38 -11.51 3.44
C GLY A 52 12.93 -11.03 3.50
N ALA A 53 12.60 -10.16 4.47
CA ALA A 53 11.28 -9.56 4.54
C ALA A 53 10.98 -8.60 3.39
N SER A 54 11.98 -7.86 2.90
CA SER A 54 11.82 -7.01 1.71
C SER A 54 11.53 -7.81 0.45
N GLU A 55 12.21 -8.94 0.26
CA GLU A 55 11.99 -9.83 -0.88
C GLU A 55 10.60 -10.49 -0.81
N LEU A 56 10.15 -10.88 0.39
CA LEU A 56 8.80 -11.39 0.60
C LEU A 56 7.75 -10.33 0.23
N LEU A 57 7.91 -9.09 0.72
CA LEU A 57 7.00 -7.98 0.43
C LEU A 57 6.91 -7.69 -1.07
N LYS A 58 8.05 -7.73 -1.77
CA LYS A 58 8.14 -7.56 -3.22
C LYS A 58 7.46 -8.70 -3.97
N SER A 59 7.76 -9.96 -3.61
CA SER A 59 7.15 -11.15 -4.20
C SER A 59 5.63 -11.18 -4.00
N ASP A 60 5.16 -10.77 -2.83
CA ASP A 60 3.74 -10.65 -2.54
C ASP A 60 3.08 -9.60 -3.42
N GLY A 61 3.70 -8.43 -3.58
CA GLY A 61 3.26 -7.39 -4.51
C GLY A 61 3.13 -7.91 -5.94
N GLU A 62 4.16 -8.59 -6.46
CA GLU A 62 4.16 -9.18 -7.80
C GLU A 62 3.05 -10.24 -7.97
N ARG A 63 2.86 -11.11 -6.97
CA ARG A 63 1.82 -12.14 -6.99
C ARG A 63 0.42 -11.55 -6.99
N ILE A 64 0.21 -10.49 -6.20
CA ILE A 64 -1.06 -9.75 -6.16
C ILE A 64 -1.30 -9.06 -7.51
N ALA A 65 -0.30 -8.39 -8.08
CA ALA A 65 -0.41 -7.73 -9.38
C ALA A 65 -0.79 -8.74 -10.49
N GLN A 66 -0.13 -9.89 -10.51
CA GLN A 66 -0.44 -10.98 -11.45
C GLN A 66 -1.85 -11.54 -11.25
N LEU A 67 -2.31 -11.66 -10.01
CA LEU A 67 -3.69 -12.07 -9.72
C LEU A 67 -4.68 -11.05 -10.31
N PHE A 68 -4.54 -9.76 -10.00
CA PHE A 68 -5.45 -8.73 -10.51
C PHE A 68 -5.41 -8.62 -12.03
N SER A 69 -4.23 -8.74 -12.65
CA SER A 69 -4.09 -8.79 -14.12
C SER A 69 -4.91 -9.94 -14.72
N LYS A 70 -4.92 -11.13 -14.11
CA LYS A 70 -5.76 -12.26 -14.54
C LYS A 70 -7.25 -12.01 -14.34
N LEU A 71 -7.63 -11.36 -13.24
CA LEU A 71 -9.04 -11.07 -12.92
C LEU A 71 -9.65 -9.96 -13.80
N LEU A 72 -8.81 -9.16 -14.46
CA LEU A 72 -9.18 -8.02 -15.31
C LEU A 72 -8.92 -8.25 -16.80
N ASN A 73 -8.49 -9.45 -17.21
CA ASN A 73 -8.04 -9.72 -18.58
C ASN A 73 -9.11 -9.47 -19.66
N ASP A 74 -10.38 -9.45 -19.28
CA ASP A 74 -11.56 -9.23 -20.12
C ASP A 74 -12.26 -7.89 -19.81
N VAL A 75 -11.61 -6.98 -19.06
CA VAL A 75 -12.12 -5.66 -18.69
C VAL A 75 -11.27 -4.57 -19.36
N ASP A 76 -11.87 -3.84 -20.30
CA ASP A 76 -11.26 -2.65 -20.90
C ASP A 76 -11.61 -1.38 -20.09
N VAL A 77 -11.12 -1.32 -18.84
CA VAL A 77 -11.29 -0.17 -17.94
C VAL A 77 -9.97 0.11 -17.24
N THR A 78 -9.61 1.39 -17.11
CA THR A 78 -8.42 1.81 -16.36
C THR A 78 -8.47 1.30 -14.92
N PHE A 79 -7.45 0.53 -14.54
CA PHE A 79 -7.29 -0.01 -13.19
C PHE A 79 -5.93 0.39 -12.64
N THR A 80 -5.93 1.12 -11.52
CA THR A 80 -4.70 1.55 -10.87
C THR A 80 -4.12 0.40 -10.07
N ASP A 81 -2.88 0.03 -10.37
CA ASP A 81 -2.14 -0.96 -9.60
C ASP A 81 -1.61 -0.32 -8.31
N LEU A 82 -2.13 -0.76 -7.16
CA LEU A 82 -1.71 -0.30 -5.85
C LEU A 82 -0.51 -1.10 -5.31
N THR A 83 -0.17 -2.24 -5.89
CA THR A 83 0.95 -3.09 -5.44
C THR A 83 2.30 -2.39 -5.56
N VAL A 84 2.39 -1.38 -6.43
CA VAL A 84 3.57 -0.52 -6.62
C VAL A 84 4.04 0.18 -5.35
N ILE A 85 3.19 0.29 -4.32
CA ILE A 85 3.58 0.80 -2.99
C ILE A 85 4.39 -0.24 -2.22
N LEU A 86 4.05 -1.53 -2.33
CA LEU A 86 4.75 -2.61 -1.64
C LEU A 86 6.18 -2.74 -2.16
N THR A 87 6.36 -2.62 -3.49
CA THR A 87 7.69 -2.56 -4.10
C THR A 87 8.50 -1.38 -3.56
N ALA A 88 7.92 -0.17 -3.54
CA ALA A 88 8.64 1.01 -3.05
C ALA A 88 8.97 0.92 -1.54
N MET A 89 8.09 0.32 -0.74
CA MET A 89 8.39 0.02 0.67
C MET A 89 9.50 -1.03 0.79
N SER A 90 9.52 -2.04 -0.09
CA SER A 90 10.58 -3.05 -0.11
C SER A 90 11.95 -2.46 -0.45
N ASP A 91 12.00 -1.43 -1.31
CA ASP A 91 13.25 -0.74 -1.67
C ASP A 91 13.87 -0.05 -0.44
N VAL A 92 13.06 0.58 0.41
CA VAL A 92 13.49 1.18 1.69
C VAL A 92 14.06 0.13 2.66
N LEU A 93 13.46 -1.06 2.71
CA LEU A 93 13.89 -2.15 3.60
C LEU A 93 15.16 -2.85 3.08
N SER A 94 15.25 -3.08 1.77
CA SER A 94 16.38 -3.79 1.15
C SER A 94 17.66 -2.94 1.09
N LEU A 95 17.52 -1.61 1.19
CA LEU A 95 18.65 -0.68 1.16
C LEU A 95 19.68 -1.01 2.24
N ARG A 96 20.88 -1.37 1.82
CA ARG A 96 21.98 -1.74 2.73
C ARG A 96 22.66 -0.52 3.35
N ASP A 97 22.91 0.51 2.54
CA ASP A 97 23.63 1.70 2.99
C ASP A 97 22.69 2.68 3.71
N LYS A 98 22.87 2.81 5.03
CA LYS A 98 22.12 3.75 5.88
C LYS A 98 22.29 5.21 5.41
N SER A 99 23.44 5.59 4.86
CA SER A 99 23.69 6.97 4.43
C SER A 99 22.82 7.41 3.25
N LEU A 100 22.31 6.45 2.47
CA LEU A 100 21.41 6.68 1.34
C LEU A 100 19.93 6.61 1.74
N LEU A 101 19.61 6.30 2.99
CA LEU A 101 18.22 6.06 3.41
C LEU A 101 17.33 7.30 3.23
N ALA A 102 17.86 8.49 3.51
CA ALA A 102 17.15 9.75 3.30
C ALA A 102 16.79 9.99 1.83
N LEU A 103 17.63 9.54 0.90
CA LEU A 103 17.36 9.63 -0.54
C LEU A 103 16.22 8.67 -0.92
N GLU A 104 16.27 7.43 -0.44
CA GLU A 104 15.26 6.41 -0.75
C GLU A 104 13.89 6.78 -0.17
N THR A 105 13.84 7.27 1.07
CA THR A 105 12.59 7.77 1.67
C THR A 105 12.05 8.98 0.91
N THR A 106 12.92 9.86 0.40
CA THR A 106 12.50 10.98 -0.46
C THR A 106 11.91 10.49 -1.78
N THR A 107 12.48 9.45 -2.40
CA THR A 107 11.94 8.82 -3.61
C THR A 107 10.54 8.25 -3.34
N LEU A 108 10.36 7.55 -2.21
CA LEU A 108 9.07 7.03 -1.78
C LEU A 108 8.02 8.14 -1.62
N VAL A 109 8.34 9.22 -0.89
CA VAL A 109 7.40 10.33 -0.66
C VAL A 109 7.10 11.09 -1.96
N ARG A 110 8.07 11.23 -2.89
CA ARG A 110 7.81 11.79 -4.22
C ARG A 110 6.79 10.99 -5.01
N LYS A 111 6.88 9.66 -4.94
CA LYS A 111 5.94 8.76 -5.60
C LYS A 111 4.56 8.77 -4.90
N PHE A 112 4.54 8.95 -3.59
CA PHE A 112 3.34 8.89 -2.76
C PHE A 112 3.28 10.06 -1.77
N PRO A 113 2.96 11.29 -2.23
CA PRO A 113 3.03 12.49 -1.41
C PRO A 113 2.00 12.55 -0.28
N ASP A 114 0.94 11.73 -0.35
CA ASP A 114 -0.12 11.64 0.67
C ASP A 114 0.22 10.67 1.83
N ILE A 115 1.42 10.09 1.86
CA ILE A 115 1.89 9.24 2.97
C ILE A 115 1.99 10.04 4.28
N HIS A 116 1.47 9.46 5.37
CA HIS A 116 1.52 10.12 6.69
C HIS A 116 2.88 9.90 7.37
N VAL A 117 3.29 10.86 8.19
CA VAL A 117 4.53 10.80 8.99
C VAL A 117 4.58 9.53 9.83
N GLU A 118 3.46 9.12 10.41
CA GLU A 118 3.38 7.93 11.26
C GLU A 118 3.76 6.65 10.51
N LEU A 119 3.20 6.47 9.31
CA LEU A 119 3.46 5.31 8.45
C LEU A 119 4.90 5.31 7.92
N LEU A 120 5.40 6.45 7.46
CA LEU A 120 6.79 6.57 6.99
C LEU A 120 7.77 6.31 8.13
N SER A 121 7.52 6.87 9.31
CA SER A 121 8.31 6.64 10.52
C SER A 121 8.29 5.16 10.92
N ALA A 122 7.12 4.50 10.85
CA ALA A 122 7.01 3.08 11.17
C ALA A 122 7.81 2.22 10.19
N LEU A 123 7.72 2.48 8.89
CA LEU A 123 8.52 1.81 7.86
C LEU A 123 10.02 1.95 8.12
N ILE A 124 10.51 3.18 8.33
CA ILE A 124 11.93 3.44 8.61
C ILE A 124 12.38 2.70 9.88
N GLN A 125 11.55 2.70 10.92
CA GLN A 125 11.87 2.07 12.20
C GLN A 125 11.85 0.53 12.16
N THR A 126 11.31 -0.10 11.11
CA THR A 126 11.43 -1.57 10.97
C THR A 126 12.88 -2.00 10.78
N ARG A 127 13.75 -1.09 10.30
CA ARG A 127 15.18 -1.29 10.17
C ARG A 127 15.85 -1.38 11.54
N GLU A 128 16.72 -2.37 11.71
CA GLU A 128 17.50 -2.61 12.93
C GLU A 128 18.47 -1.46 13.27
N ASP A 129 18.89 -0.69 12.26
CA ASP A 129 19.84 0.41 12.37
C ASP A 129 19.17 1.78 12.55
N MET A 130 17.85 1.82 12.78
CA MET A 130 17.07 3.05 12.95
C MET A 130 16.31 3.08 14.27
N GLY A 131 16.71 3.99 15.16
CA GLY A 131 16.00 4.22 16.42
C GLY A 131 14.65 4.94 16.22
N ARG A 132 13.74 4.84 17.21
CA ARG A 132 12.42 5.49 17.15
C ARG A 132 12.48 6.99 16.87
N VAL A 133 13.35 7.70 17.60
CA VAL A 133 13.50 9.17 17.49
C VAL A 133 14.08 9.55 16.13
N GLU A 134 15.14 8.84 15.71
CA GLU A 134 15.81 9.05 14.43
C GLU A 134 14.86 8.80 13.25
N ALA A 135 14.12 7.69 13.28
CA ALA A 135 13.14 7.35 12.26
C ALA A 135 12.01 8.38 12.15
N ARG A 136 11.54 8.92 13.28
CA ARG A 136 10.49 9.95 13.27
C ARG A 136 11.02 11.29 12.76
N ALA A 137 12.19 11.73 13.20
CA ALA A 137 12.82 12.95 12.71
C ALA A 137 13.02 12.90 11.18
N MET A 138 13.58 11.79 10.67
CA MET A 138 13.76 11.59 9.23
C MET A 138 12.44 11.65 8.44
N ALA A 139 11.37 11.04 8.97
CA ALA A 139 10.05 11.08 8.34
C ALA A 139 9.46 12.50 8.29
N GLU A 140 9.56 13.24 9.40
CA GLU A 140 9.09 14.63 9.50
C GLU A 140 9.88 15.56 8.57
N ASP A 141 11.19 15.40 8.50
CA ASP A 141 12.06 16.17 7.59
C ASP A 141 11.73 15.87 6.13
N THR A 142 11.67 14.59 5.75
CA THR A 142 11.38 14.16 4.37
C THR A 142 10.04 14.71 3.88
N ILE A 143 8.97 14.54 4.67
CA ILE A 143 7.65 15.06 4.32
C ILE A 143 7.62 16.59 4.38
N GLY A 144 8.35 17.19 5.33
CA GLY A 144 8.48 18.64 5.50
C GLY A 144 9.05 19.35 4.27
N HIS A 145 10.06 18.75 3.63
CA HIS A 145 10.64 19.26 2.38
C HIS A 145 9.70 19.15 1.18
N MET A 146 8.65 18.33 1.29
CA MET A 146 7.71 18.02 0.22
C MET A 146 6.38 18.76 0.30
N LYS A 147 6.21 19.68 1.26
CA LYS A 147 4.95 20.43 1.50
C LYS A 147 4.40 21.20 0.29
N HIS A 148 5.21 21.47 -0.73
CA HIS A 148 4.82 22.19 -1.95
C HIS A 148 4.72 21.29 -3.19
N HIS A 149 4.88 19.98 -3.05
CA HIS A 149 4.67 19.06 -4.15
C HIS A 149 3.18 18.96 -4.52
N PRO A 150 2.86 18.69 -5.80
CA PRO A 150 1.49 18.44 -6.21
C PRO A 150 0.89 17.27 -5.41
N LYS A 151 -0.41 17.36 -5.12
CA LYS A 151 -1.16 16.27 -4.48
C LYS A 151 -1.04 15.00 -5.31
N GLY A 152 -1.01 13.86 -4.63
CA GLY A 152 -0.90 12.55 -5.28
C GLY A 152 -2.16 12.18 -6.03
N ASP A 153 -2.08 11.06 -6.73
CA ASP A 153 -3.22 10.43 -7.38
C ASP A 153 -4.30 10.10 -6.32
N ALA A 154 -5.56 10.44 -6.63
CA ALA A 154 -6.69 10.32 -5.71
C ALA A 154 -6.91 8.89 -5.21
N VAL A 155 -6.51 7.87 -5.99
CA VAL A 155 -6.56 6.46 -5.59
C VAL A 155 -5.62 6.22 -4.42
N PHE A 156 -4.37 6.67 -4.49
CA PHE A 156 -3.41 6.53 -3.39
C PHE A 156 -3.81 7.39 -2.19
N ALA A 157 -4.29 8.61 -2.40
CA ALA A 157 -4.79 9.46 -1.32
C ALA A 157 -5.91 8.76 -0.51
N LYS A 158 -6.86 8.09 -1.19
CA LYS A 158 -7.89 7.27 -0.55
C LYS A 158 -7.30 6.12 0.28
N LEU A 159 -6.31 5.40 -0.27
CA LEU A 159 -5.62 4.32 0.44
C LEU A 159 -4.96 4.82 1.73
N PHE A 160 -4.20 5.90 1.66
CA PHE A 160 -3.54 6.48 2.85
C PHE A 160 -4.55 6.99 3.88
N GLN A 161 -5.63 7.62 3.44
CA GLN A 161 -6.70 8.08 4.35
C GLN A 161 -7.36 6.90 5.09
N ALA A 162 -7.64 5.81 4.37
CA ALA A 162 -8.25 4.61 4.95
C ALA A 162 -7.33 3.94 5.98
N CYS A 163 -6.03 3.83 5.68
CA CYS A 163 -5.05 3.25 6.61
C CYS A 163 -4.93 4.06 7.91
N LYS A 164 -4.99 5.39 7.83
CA LYS A 164 -4.92 6.30 8.99
C LYS A 164 -6.12 6.15 9.95
N ALA A 165 -7.30 5.79 9.42
CA ALA A 165 -8.52 5.68 10.20
C ALA A 165 -8.58 4.39 11.07
N GLY A 166 -7.57 3.52 10.99
CA GLY A 166 -7.44 2.29 11.76
C GLY A 166 -8.28 1.12 11.22
N PRO A 167 -8.05 -0.11 11.73
CA PRO A 167 -8.55 -1.33 11.12
C PRO A 167 -10.07 -1.46 11.00
N LYS A 168 -10.82 -0.77 11.87
CA LYS A 168 -12.29 -0.82 11.89
C LYS A 168 -12.96 -0.08 10.72
N ARG A 169 -12.22 0.75 9.96
CA ARG A 169 -12.76 1.61 8.90
C ARG A 169 -12.22 1.34 7.51
N ILE A 170 -11.25 0.43 7.36
CA ILE A 170 -10.40 0.32 6.17
C ILE A 170 -11.24 0.36 4.90
N PHE A 171 -12.17 -0.57 4.68
CA PHE A 171 -13.21 -0.45 3.64
C PHE A 171 -14.41 -1.33 4.03
N ARG A 172 -15.53 -0.74 4.44
CA ARG A 172 -16.76 -1.53 4.64
C ARG A 172 -17.26 -1.96 3.26
N LEU A 173 -17.21 -3.26 3.00
CA LEU A 173 -17.68 -3.81 1.71
C LEU A 173 -19.18 -3.49 1.54
N GLU A 174 -19.92 -3.49 2.65
CA GLU A 174 -21.34 -3.14 2.77
C GLU A 174 -21.62 -1.75 2.20
N ASP A 175 -20.94 -0.71 2.68
CA ASP A 175 -21.12 0.67 2.20
C ASP A 175 -20.87 0.79 0.68
N THR A 176 -19.89 0.04 0.15
CA THR A 176 -19.60 0.05 -1.29
C THR A 176 -20.62 -0.75 -2.08
N MET A 177 -21.08 -1.88 -1.54
CA MET A 177 -22.16 -2.66 -2.15
C MET A 177 -23.43 -1.81 -2.23
N GLU A 178 -23.81 -1.11 -1.16
CA GLU A 178 -24.92 -0.15 -1.17
C GLU A 178 -24.73 0.91 -2.27
N HIS A 179 -23.56 1.54 -2.36
CA HIS A 179 -23.26 2.51 -3.42
C HIS A 179 -23.27 1.91 -4.83
N MET A 180 -22.81 0.67 -5.01
CA MET A 180 -22.85 -0.04 -6.29
C MET A 180 -24.28 -0.41 -6.69
N PHE A 181 -25.11 -0.85 -5.74
CA PHE A 181 -26.52 -1.18 -5.97
C PHE A 181 -27.36 0.07 -6.28
N VAL A 182 -27.07 1.21 -5.65
CA VAL A 182 -27.73 2.48 -5.99
C VAL A 182 -27.44 2.92 -7.43
N LYS A 183 -26.28 2.57 -7.99
CA LYS A 183 -25.93 2.87 -9.40
C LYS A 183 -26.48 1.86 -10.42
N LEU A 184 -27.12 0.78 -9.96
CA LEU A 184 -27.73 -0.25 -10.81
C LEU A 184 -29.23 -0.01 -11.10
N ILE A 185 -29.84 0.97 -10.41
CA ILE A 185 -31.22 1.44 -10.59
C ILE A 185 -31.18 2.72 -11.45
#